data_AF-A0A498SR54-F1
#
_entry.id   AF-A0A498SR54-F1
#
_cell.length_a   1.000
_cell.length_b   1.000
_cell.length_c   1.000
_cell.angle_alpha   90.00
_cell.angle_beta   90.00
_cell.angle_gamma   90.00
#
_symmetry.space_group_name_H-M   'P 1'
#
loop_
_entity.id
_entity.type
_entity.pdbx_description
1 polymer ?
#
loop_
_entity_poly.entity_id
_entity_poly.type
_entity_poly.pdbx_seq_one_letter_code
_entity_poly.pdbx_strand_id
1 'polypeptide(L)'
;MATSEAAGVRLAIHSPTDFPFPDTFGYSAPVGFISSFGLKKHVIQKLSAPYGDCQREKKMNSSVYIYGGYDYNPEGCHRSCFQNILLNKCGCGDPRFPVPKGRTHCSAFNATARDCLEQVIVEFGDFHHITDNLMECQCKQPCEHEVFDVTFSASKWPSRSNDLGNCDPNMSDEECKKFYRENSAMVEVYYEQLNYELLKESEAYGLVNLLADVGGHLGLWMGTTAVLNCCFNKSSKLGPSLFYNELILHKSPHIKSTSSANLERLLDEVREMDVTQLDQQLTVEELCQQYGSRARSIKEKLMRLERYVGTLEKIKDKWVEHIQLVPKSKKKEEKYEEMANDDR
;
A
#
# COMPACT_ATOMS: atom_id res chain seq x y z
N MET A 1 28.28 1.25 -24.91
CA MET A 1 28.56 1.68 -23.53
C MET A 1 28.43 3.18 -23.51
N ALA A 2 27.60 3.76 -22.64
CA ALA A 2 27.54 5.21 -22.50
C ALA A 2 28.90 5.68 -21.97
N THR A 3 29.66 6.39 -22.80
CA THR A 3 30.83 7.14 -22.36
C THR A 3 30.33 8.22 -21.40
N SER A 4 30.56 8.05 -20.11
CA SER A 4 30.25 9.10 -19.14
C SER A 4 31.31 10.19 -19.23
N GLU A 5 30.89 11.45 -19.13
CA GLU A 5 31.80 12.60 -19.05
C GLU A 5 32.53 12.69 -17.71
N ALA A 6 32.05 11.94 -16.70
CA ALA A 6 32.61 11.94 -15.36
C ALA A 6 33.62 10.80 -15.17
N ALA A 7 34.77 11.13 -14.55
CA ALA A 7 35.78 10.17 -14.13
C ALA A 7 35.56 9.76 -12.67
N GLY A 8 35.45 8.45 -12.44
CA GLY A 8 35.22 7.90 -11.10
C GLY A 8 34.76 6.44 -11.14
N VAL A 9 34.39 5.93 -9.97
CA VAL A 9 33.87 4.57 -9.80
C VAL A 9 32.39 4.65 -9.40
N ARG A 10 31.56 3.77 -9.95
CA ARG A 10 30.17 3.57 -9.47
C ARG A 10 30.10 2.35 -8.57
N LEU A 11 29.50 2.51 -7.39
CA LEU A 11 29.34 1.47 -6.38
C LEU A 11 27.87 1.24 -6.08
N ALA A 12 27.44 -0.01 -6.02
CA ALA A 12 26.10 -0.38 -5.55
C ALA A 12 26.23 -1.10 -4.19
N ILE A 13 25.47 -0.65 -3.20
CA ILE A 13 25.38 -1.29 -1.89
C ILE A 13 24.05 -2.04 -1.84
N HIS A 14 24.10 -3.34 -1.57
CA HIS A 14 22.92 -4.21 -1.58
C HIS A 14 23.13 -5.43 -0.68
N SER A 15 22.04 -6.17 -0.42
CA SER A 15 22.11 -7.44 0.30
C SER A 15 22.88 -8.49 -0.50
N PRO A 16 23.63 -9.42 0.13
CA PRO A 16 24.33 -10.50 -0.57
C PRO A 16 23.46 -11.39 -1.46
N THR A 17 22.15 -11.44 -1.20
CA THR A 17 21.19 -12.26 -1.96
C THR A 17 20.53 -11.51 -3.12
N ASP A 18 20.67 -10.19 -3.18
CA ASP A 18 20.10 -9.34 -4.22
C ASP A 18 21.07 -9.15 -5.39
N PHE A 19 20.52 -8.91 -6.58
CA PHE A 19 21.33 -8.57 -7.74
C PHE A 19 21.76 -7.08 -7.68
N PRO A 20 23.05 -6.76 -7.88
CA PRO A 20 23.50 -5.37 -7.93
C PRO A 20 22.99 -4.65 -9.17
N PHE A 21 22.30 -3.52 -9.00
CA PHE A 21 21.92 -2.61 -10.08
C PHE A 21 22.68 -1.27 -10.00
N PRO A 22 23.98 -1.21 -10.38
CA PRO A 22 24.82 0.00 -10.24
C PRO A 22 24.47 1.14 -11.21
N ASP A 23 23.67 0.85 -12.22
CA ASP A 23 23.11 1.83 -13.14
C ASP A 23 21.97 2.61 -12.48
N THR A 24 21.04 1.93 -11.78
CA THR A 24 19.91 2.56 -11.08
C THR A 24 20.26 3.02 -9.66
N PHE A 25 20.88 2.15 -8.86
CA PHE A 25 21.14 2.35 -7.42
C PHE A 25 22.63 2.58 -7.12
N GLY A 26 23.40 3.03 -8.12
CA GLY A 26 24.83 3.26 -7.96
C GLY A 26 25.15 4.64 -7.38
N TYR A 27 25.99 4.66 -6.36
CA TYR A 27 26.67 5.84 -5.84
C TYR A 27 27.96 6.09 -6.62
N SER A 28 28.31 7.37 -6.84
CA SER A 28 29.53 7.73 -7.57
C SER A 28 30.62 8.17 -6.60
N ALA A 29 31.80 7.56 -6.70
CA ALA A 29 33.01 7.95 -5.99
C ALA A 29 33.97 8.66 -6.97
N PRO A 30 34.17 9.98 -6.85
CA PRO A 30 35.06 10.72 -7.74
C PRO A 30 36.54 10.42 -7.46
N VAL A 31 37.37 10.57 -8.50
CA VAL A 31 38.83 10.53 -8.38
C VAL A 31 39.38 11.74 -7.60
N GLY A 32 40.47 11.55 -6.87
CA GLY A 32 41.12 12.60 -6.07
C GLY A 32 40.43 12.91 -4.74
N PHE A 33 39.46 12.09 -4.34
CA PHE A 33 38.77 12.18 -3.06
C PHE A 33 38.77 10.81 -2.35
N ILE A 34 38.77 10.88 -1.02
CA ILE A 34 38.29 9.80 -0.19
C ILE A 34 36.77 9.96 -0.09
N SER A 35 36.05 8.96 -0.54
CA SER A 35 34.59 8.87 -0.50
C SER A 35 34.20 7.89 0.61
N SER A 36 33.59 8.41 1.66
CA SER A 36 33.20 7.66 2.84
C SER A 36 31.67 7.50 2.85
N PHE A 37 31.23 6.25 2.77
CA PHE A 37 29.82 5.83 2.70
C PHE A 37 29.40 5.20 4.04
N GLY A 38 28.57 5.91 4.80
CA GLY A 38 28.01 5.42 6.06
C GLY A 38 26.71 4.64 5.81
N LEU A 39 26.64 3.40 6.28
CA LEU A 39 25.50 2.51 6.08
C LEU A 39 24.58 2.45 7.32
N LYS A 40 23.28 2.52 7.09
CA LYS A 40 22.23 2.12 8.05
C LYS A 40 21.36 1.03 7.45
N LYS A 41 21.19 -0.08 8.18
CA LYS A 41 20.36 -1.20 7.72
C LYS A 41 18.91 -0.99 8.15
N HIS A 42 17.99 -1.00 7.19
CA HIS A 42 16.55 -1.04 7.41
C HIS A 42 15.99 -2.36 6.86
N VAL A 43 15.18 -3.04 7.64
CA VAL A 43 14.46 -4.26 7.23
C VAL A 43 12.98 -3.92 7.18
N ILE A 44 12.37 -4.07 6.01
CA ILE A 44 10.96 -3.74 5.80
C ILE A 44 10.18 -5.04 5.62
N GLN A 45 9.19 -5.25 6.48
CA GLN A 45 8.27 -6.38 6.45
C GLN A 45 6.84 -5.90 6.26
N LYS A 46 6.28 -6.14 5.08
CA LYS A 46 4.92 -5.77 4.67
C LYS A 46 3.97 -6.95 4.80
N LEU A 47 2.69 -6.64 4.98
CA LEU A 47 1.66 -7.66 4.97
C LEU A 47 1.26 -8.03 3.54
N SER A 48 1.13 -9.33 3.31
CA SER A 48 0.61 -9.85 2.05
C SER A 48 -0.92 -9.90 2.03
N ALA A 49 -1.50 -10.27 0.89
CA ALA A 49 -2.95 -10.38 0.73
C ALA A 49 -3.56 -11.27 1.83
N PRO A 50 -4.68 -10.87 2.48
CA PRO A 50 -5.64 -9.83 2.08
C PRO A 50 -5.35 -8.40 2.58
N TYR A 51 -4.33 -8.19 3.43
CA TYR A 51 -4.09 -6.88 4.06
C TYR A 51 -3.25 -5.92 3.21
N GLY A 52 -2.38 -6.46 2.37
CA GLY A 52 -1.56 -5.69 1.44
C GLY A 52 -1.31 -6.42 0.13
N ASP A 53 -0.63 -5.78 -0.81
CA ASP A 53 -0.29 -6.36 -2.11
C ASP A 53 1.23 -6.40 -2.29
N CYS A 54 1.84 -7.51 -1.87
CA CYS A 54 3.28 -7.73 -1.97
C CYS A 54 3.61 -9.15 -2.43
N GLN A 55 4.77 -9.30 -3.06
CA GLN A 55 5.29 -10.59 -3.51
C GLN A 55 5.88 -11.36 -2.33
N ARG A 56 5.28 -12.51 -2.00
CA ARG A 56 5.72 -13.36 -0.87
C ARG A 56 6.95 -14.21 -1.21
N GLU A 57 7.03 -14.68 -2.45
CA GLU A 57 8.11 -15.57 -2.87
C GLU A 57 9.37 -14.77 -3.15
N LYS A 58 10.44 -15.05 -2.41
CA LYS A 58 11.76 -14.43 -2.63
C LYS A 58 12.42 -14.92 -3.92
N LYS A 59 12.22 -16.18 -4.31
CA LYS A 59 12.81 -16.75 -5.53
C LYS A 59 11.73 -16.95 -6.58
N MET A 60 11.83 -16.24 -7.69
CA MET A 60 10.95 -16.46 -8.85
C MET A 60 11.47 -17.57 -9.76
N ASN A 61 10.56 -18.14 -10.54
CA ASN A 61 10.89 -19.08 -11.60
C ASN A 61 11.81 -18.42 -12.64
N SER A 62 12.91 -19.09 -12.97
CA SER A 62 13.93 -18.60 -13.92
C SER A 62 13.44 -18.50 -15.36
N SER A 63 12.27 -19.05 -15.70
CA SER A 63 11.66 -18.85 -17.01
C SER A 63 11.04 -17.47 -17.19
N VAL A 64 10.65 -16.81 -16.09
CA VAL A 64 10.03 -15.47 -16.10
C VAL A 64 11.02 -14.42 -15.62
N TYR A 65 11.87 -14.76 -14.64
CA TYR A 65 12.83 -13.85 -14.01
C TYR A 65 14.26 -14.13 -14.49
N ILE A 66 14.88 -13.16 -15.18
CA ILE A 66 16.17 -13.35 -15.84
C ILE A 66 17.35 -13.41 -14.87
N TYR A 67 17.20 -12.88 -13.65
CA TYR A 67 18.22 -12.90 -12.59
C TYR A 67 18.08 -14.14 -11.70
N GLY A 68 18.08 -15.32 -12.33
CA GLY A 68 17.97 -16.60 -11.64
C GLY A 68 19.09 -16.79 -10.60
N GLY A 69 18.72 -17.16 -9.38
CA GLY A 69 19.65 -17.33 -8.25
C GLY A 69 19.67 -16.15 -7.27
N TYR A 70 19.17 -14.99 -7.67
CA TYR A 70 19.01 -13.81 -6.79
C TYR A 70 17.59 -13.71 -6.25
N ASP A 71 17.42 -12.92 -5.19
CA ASP A 71 16.10 -12.63 -4.63
C ASP A 71 15.33 -11.67 -5.54
N TYR A 72 14.01 -11.74 -5.46
CA TYR A 72 13.10 -10.95 -6.25
C TYR A 72 13.20 -9.47 -5.86
N ASN A 73 13.57 -8.65 -6.85
CA ASN A 73 13.57 -7.20 -6.75
C ASN A 73 12.69 -6.60 -7.86
N PRO A 74 11.92 -5.51 -7.60
CA PRO A 74 11.04 -4.88 -8.59
C PRO A 74 11.80 -4.42 -9.85
N GLU A 75 13.00 -3.86 -9.72
CA GLU A 75 13.82 -3.45 -10.87
C GLU A 75 14.22 -4.67 -11.71
N GLY A 76 14.51 -5.80 -11.06
CA GLY A 76 14.77 -7.05 -11.76
C GLY A 76 13.52 -7.55 -12.49
N CYS A 77 12.33 -7.36 -11.92
CA CYS A 77 11.06 -7.74 -12.54
C CYS A 77 10.78 -6.92 -13.80
N HIS A 78 10.92 -5.59 -13.73
CA HIS A 78 10.73 -4.71 -14.89
C HIS A 78 11.71 -5.05 -16.02
N ARG A 79 13.00 -5.24 -15.70
CA ARG A 79 14.01 -5.66 -16.69
C ARG A 79 13.73 -7.05 -17.27
N SER A 80 13.28 -7.99 -16.45
CA SER A 80 12.87 -9.32 -16.91
C SER A 80 11.70 -9.25 -17.87
N CYS A 81 10.69 -8.45 -17.55
CA CYS A 81 9.51 -8.26 -18.39
C CYS A 81 9.90 -7.68 -19.75
N PHE A 82 10.69 -6.60 -19.75
CA PHE A 82 11.22 -5.99 -20.96
C PHE A 82 12.04 -6.98 -21.81
N GLN A 83 12.94 -7.74 -21.18
CA GLN A 83 13.77 -8.73 -21.87
C GLN A 83 12.94 -9.86 -22.48
N ASN A 84 11.89 -10.31 -21.81
CA ASN A 84 11.00 -11.35 -22.32
C ASN A 84 10.19 -10.87 -23.53
N ILE A 85 9.75 -9.60 -23.53
CA ILE A 85 9.07 -8.99 -24.68
C ILE A 85 10.01 -8.91 -25.88
N LEU A 86 11.28 -8.52 -25.68
CA LEU A 86 12.29 -8.51 -26.74
C LEU A 86 12.56 -9.90 -27.30
N LEU A 87 12.67 -10.90 -26.44
CA LEU A 87 12.86 -12.29 -26.87
C LEU A 87 11.67 -12.82 -27.68
N ASN A 88 10.45 -12.36 -27.39
CA ASN A 88 9.24 -12.75 -28.10
C ASN A 88 9.07 -12.01 -29.44
N LYS A 89 9.35 -10.70 -29.49
CA LYS A 89 9.20 -9.89 -30.71
C LYS A 89 10.39 -10.02 -31.67
N CYS A 90 11.61 -9.92 -31.17
CA CYS A 90 12.83 -9.87 -31.98
C CYS A 90 13.61 -11.19 -32.00
N GLY A 91 13.28 -12.16 -31.14
CA GLY A 91 13.95 -13.47 -31.08
C GLY A 91 15.32 -13.47 -30.37
N CYS A 92 15.84 -12.29 -29.99
CA CYS A 92 17.10 -12.09 -29.29
C CYS A 92 16.91 -11.11 -28.12
N GLY A 93 17.76 -11.21 -27.10
CA GLY A 93 17.68 -10.34 -25.90
C GLY A 93 18.60 -9.13 -25.99
N ASP A 94 18.28 -8.07 -25.25
CA ASP A 94 19.14 -6.90 -25.12
C ASP A 94 20.51 -7.31 -24.53
N PRO A 95 21.65 -6.89 -25.10
CA PRO A 95 22.98 -7.15 -24.56
C PRO A 95 23.26 -6.54 -23.18
N ARG A 96 22.50 -5.53 -22.74
CA ARG A 96 22.65 -4.86 -21.44
C ARG A 96 22.18 -5.73 -20.27
N PHE A 97 21.30 -6.70 -20.52
CA PHE A 97 20.68 -7.55 -19.51
C PHE A 97 21.01 -9.02 -19.76
N PRO A 98 21.07 -9.87 -18.73
CA PRO A 98 21.26 -11.30 -18.93
C PRO A 98 20.10 -11.90 -19.75
N VAL A 99 20.38 -12.98 -20.48
CA VAL A 99 19.37 -13.76 -21.21
C VAL A 99 19.14 -15.11 -20.54
N PRO A 100 17.89 -15.63 -20.55
CA PRO A 100 17.61 -16.99 -20.10
C PRO A 100 18.43 -18.05 -20.85
N LYS A 101 18.66 -19.19 -20.21
CA LYS A 101 19.42 -20.31 -20.79
C LYS A 101 18.80 -20.76 -22.12
N GLY A 102 19.62 -20.89 -23.17
CA GLY A 102 19.19 -21.30 -24.50
C GLY A 102 18.75 -20.15 -25.43
N ARG A 103 18.78 -18.91 -24.95
CA ARG A 103 18.61 -17.70 -25.78
C ARG A 103 19.95 -16.98 -25.94
N THR A 104 20.05 -16.17 -26.99
CA THR A 104 21.26 -15.40 -27.31
C THR A 104 20.97 -13.90 -27.31
N HIS A 105 21.98 -13.10 -26.99
CA HIS A 105 21.90 -11.65 -27.11
C HIS A 105 21.81 -11.23 -28.59
N CYS A 106 21.17 -10.09 -28.85
CA CYS A 106 21.17 -9.47 -30.15
C CYS A 106 22.60 -9.04 -30.53
N SER A 107 23.05 -9.38 -31.74
CA SER A 107 24.35 -8.95 -32.24
C SER A 107 24.31 -7.47 -32.59
N ALA A 108 25.26 -6.68 -32.08
CA ALA A 108 25.41 -5.27 -32.41
C ALA A 108 25.68 -5.02 -33.91
N PHE A 109 26.19 -6.05 -34.62
CA PHE A 109 26.49 -5.97 -36.06
C PHE A 109 25.32 -6.37 -36.96
N ASN A 110 24.23 -6.90 -36.40
CA ASN A 110 23.05 -7.27 -37.17
C ASN A 110 22.08 -6.09 -37.22
N ALA A 111 22.01 -5.43 -38.39
CA ALA A 111 21.14 -4.27 -38.60
C ALA A 111 19.67 -4.57 -38.33
N THR A 112 19.15 -5.72 -38.79
CA THR A 112 17.74 -6.10 -38.59
C THR A 112 17.40 -6.31 -37.11
N ALA A 113 18.31 -6.91 -36.34
CA ALA A 113 18.12 -7.10 -34.91
C ALA A 113 18.16 -5.76 -34.15
N ARG A 114 19.05 -4.85 -34.55
CA ARG A 114 19.15 -3.50 -33.98
C ARG A 114 17.92 -2.66 -34.28
N ASP A 115 17.46 -2.67 -35.52
CA ASP A 115 16.27 -1.92 -35.94
C ASP A 115 15.02 -2.45 -35.20
N CYS A 116 14.92 -3.76 -34.96
CA CYS A 116 13.86 -4.34 -34.14
C CYS A 116 13.94 -3.86 -32.68
N LEU A 117 15.13 -3.86 -32.08
CA LEU A 117 15.34 -3.37 -30.71
C LEU A 117 14.93 -1.89 -30.58
N GLU A 118 15.37 -1.03 -31.50
CA GLU A 118 15.00 0.38 -31.53
C GLU A 118 13.49 0.60 -31.70
N GLN A 119 12.84 -0.18 -32.58
CA GLN A 119 11.38 -0.11 -32.77
C GLN A 119 10.62 -0.48 -31.49
N VAL A 120 11.02 -1.57 -30.82
CA VAL A 120 10.39 -2.01 -29.56
C VAL A 120 10.61 -0.96 -28.46
N ILE A 121 11.79 -0.35 -28.37
CA ILE A 121 12.08 0.72 -27.40
C ILE A 121 11.21 1.95 -27.67
N VAL A 122 10.98 2.32 -28.94
CA VAL A 122 10.11 3.45 -29.29
C VAL A 122 8.64 3.13 -29.01
N GLU A 123 8.21 1.88 -29.23
CA GLU A 123 6.82 1.45 -29.05
C GLU A 123 6.41 1.34 -27.58
N PHE A 124 7.27 0.76 -26.72
CA PHE A 124 6.97 0.48 -25.31
C PHE A 124 7.66 1.43 -24.32
N GLY A 125 8.51 2.33 -24.82
CA GLY A 125 9.42 3.13 -24.01
C GLY A 125 10.67 2.36 -23.60
N ASP A 126 11.71 3.10 -23.22
CA ASP A 126 12.93 2.50 -22.64
C ASP A 126 12.60 1.95 -21.23
N PHE A 127 13.48 1.09 -20.69
CA PHE A 127 13.26 0.46 -19.38
C PHE A 127 13.08 1.47 -18.22
N HIS A 128 13.48 2.74 -18.41
CA HIS A 128 13.30 3.85 -17.47
C HIS A 128 11.94 4.56 -17.60
N HIS A 129 11.28 4.49 -18.76
CA HIS A 129 10.03 5.17 -19.08
C HIS A 129 9.09 4.20 -19.79
N ILE A 130 8.64 3.18 -19.06
CA ILE A 130 7.61 2.26 -19.53
C ILE A 130 6.34 3.09 -19.79
N THR A 131 5.92 3.20 -21.05
CA THR A 131 4.69 3.91 -21.42
C THR A 131 3.47 3.06 -21.06
N ASP A 132 2.30 3.71 -20.89
CA ASP A 132 1.01 3.11 -20.50
C ASP A 132 0.55 1.91 -21.37
N ASN A 133 1.22 1.63 -22.50
CA ASN A 133 0.95 0.47 -23.35
C ASN A 133 1.55 -0.85 -22.83
N LEU A 134 2.38 -0.82 -21.78
CA LEU A 134 2.92 -2.02 -21.13
C LEU A 134 2.03 -2.51 -19.97
N MET A 135 0.72 -2.60 -20.22
CA MET A 135 -0.29 -3.04 -19.23
C MET A 135 -0.09 -4.47 -18.67
N GLU A 136 0.94 -5.21 -19.09
CA GLU A 136 1.16 -6.61 -18.70
C GLU A 136 2.31 -6.84 -17.70
N CYS A 137 3.13 -5.84 -17.35
CA CYS A 137 4.19 -6.05 -16.35
C CYS A 137 3.70 -5.76 -14.92
N GLN A 138 3.04 -6.73 -14.28
CA GLN A 138 2.60 -6.62 -12.88
C GLN A 138 3.75 -6.91 -11.89
N CYS A 139 4.64 -5.94 -11.70
CA CYS A 139 5.72 -6.04 -10.72
C CYS A 139 5.29 -5.49 -9.36
N LYS A 140 5.22 -6.37 -8.36
CA LYS A 140 4.86 -6.02 -6.98
C LYS A 140 6.12 -5.76 -6.15
N GLN A 141 5.99 -5.03 -5.05
CA GLN A 141 7.08 -4.90 -4.08
C GLN A 141 7.21 -6.21 -3.27
N PRO A 142 8.42 -6.65 -2.89
CA PRO A 142 8.59 -7.81 -2.01
C PRO A 142 8.00 -7.56 -0.63
N CYS A 143 7.42 -8.60 -0.02
CA CYS A 143 6.89 -8.50 1.34
C CYS A 143 7.99 -8.34 2.38
N GLU A 144 9.19 -8.85 2.12
CA GLU A 144 10.35 -8.70 2.98
C GLU A 144 11.54 -8.30 2.13
N HIS A 145 12.15 -7.15 2.44
CA HIS A 145 13.37 -6.70 1.79
C HIS A 145 14.26 -5.92 2.76
N GLU A 146 15.56 -5.99 2.50
CA GLU A 146 16.59 -5.28 3.26
C GLU A 146 17.07 -4.08 2.43
N VAL A 147 17.00 -2.88 3.00
CA VAL A 147 17.44 -1.64 2.37
C VAL A 147 18.58 -1.06 3.19
N PHE A 148 19.63 -0.59 2.51
CA PHE A 148 20.71 0.15 3.14
C PHE A 148 20.53 1.62 2.83
N ASP A 149 20.26 2.43 3.84
CA ASP A 149 20.35 3.88 3.72
C ASP A 149 21.82 4.29 3.80
N VAL A 150 22.23 5.19 2.91
CA VAL A 150 23.64 5.51 2.68
C VAL A 150 23.84 7.01 2.82
N THR A 151 24.66 7.40 3.78
CA THR A 151 25.14 8.78 3.91
C THR A 151 26.47 8.92 3.17
N PHE A 152 26.64 10.03 2.46
CA PHE A 152 27.84 10.30 1.69
C PHE A 152 28.64 11.45 2.30
N SER A 153 29.93 11.24 2.46
CA SER A 153 30.88 12.29 2.79
C SER A 153 32.15 12.14 1.94
N ALA A 154 32.79 13.25 1.62
CA ALA A 154 34.02 13.24 0.83
C ALA A 154 35.05 14.20 1.37
N SER A 155 36.32 13.83 1.25
CA SER A 155 37.46 14.68 1.59
C SER A 155 38.55 14.55 0.53
N LYS A 156 39.38 15.58 0.37
CA LYS A 156 40.46 15.57 -0.63
C LYS A 156 41.49 14.49 -0.29
N TRP A 157 41.85 13.66 -1.27
CA TRP A 157 42.86 12.63 -1.12
C TRP A 157 43.74 12.52 -2.38
N PRO A 158 45.08 12.39 -2.26
CA PRO A 158 45.87 12.38 -1.04
C PRO A 158 46.05 13.75 -0.39
N SER A 159 46.23 13.73 0.94
CA SER A 159 46.60 14.90 1.75
C SER A 159 48.07 15.31 1.50
N ARG A 160 48.57 16.30 2.24
CA ARG A 160 49.99 16.73 2.16
C ARG A 160 50.93 15.79 2.92
N SER A 161 50.44 14.92 3.79
CA SER A 161 51.27 14.00 4.57
C SER A 161 51.57 12.75 3.75
N ASN A 162 52.85 12.53 3.47
CA ASN A 162 53.35 11.49 2.58
C ASN A 162 53.44 10.14 3.29
N ASP A 163 52.56 9.21 2.91
CA ASP A 163 52.94 7.82 2.65
C ASP A 163 51.96 7.21 1.64
N LEU A 164 52.11 7.59 0.38
CA LEU A 164 51.43 6.93 -0.74
C LEU A 164 52.29 5.71 -1.09
N GLY A 165 52.13 4.62 -0.33
CA GLY A 165 53.08 3.49 -0.29
C GLY A 165 53.42 2.77 -1.61
N ASN A 166 52.88 3.19 -2.76
CA ASN A 166 53.05 2.58 -4.08
C ASN A 166 53.34 3.58 -5.22
N CYS A 167 54.09 4.66 -4.98
CA CYS A 167 54.62 5.48 -6.08
C CYS A 167 55.69 4.73 -6.87
N ASP A 168 55.71 4.85 -8.20
CA ASP A 168 56.81 4.34 -9.02
C ASP A 168 58.13 5.01 -8.58
N PRO A 169 59.20 4.25 -8.27
CA PRO A 169 60.48 4.81 -7.84
C PRO A 169 61.14 5.76 -8.86
N ASN A 170 60.69 5.75 -10.12
CA ASN A 170 61.16 6.67 -11.16
C ASN A 170 60.39 8.01 -11.22
N MET A 171 59.31 8.19 -10.45
CA MET A 171 58.52 9.43 -10.44
C MET A 171 58.82 10.29 -9.20
N SER A 172 58.72 11.61 -9.34
CA SER A 172 58.80 12.51 -8.17
C SER A 172 57.54 12.42 -7.29
N ASP A 173 57.67 12.71 -5.99
CA ASP A 173 56.54 12.72 -5.04
C ASP A 173 55.36 13.60 -5.52
N GLU A 174 55.66 14.75 -6.14
CA GLU A 174 54.61 15.67 -6.61
C GLU A 174 53.92 15.17 -7.88
N GLU A 175 54.64 14.52 -8.79
CA GLU A 175 54.04 13.86 -9.95
C GLU A 175 53.21 12.65 -9.52
N CYS A 176 53.67 11.89 -8.53
CA CYS A 176 52.89 10.80 -7.95
C CYS A 176 51.60 11.31 -7.30
N LYS A 177 51.66 12.38 -6.48
CA LYS A 177 50.46 13.01 -5.91
C LYS A 177 49.49 13.49 -6.97
N LYS A 178 50.00 14.08 -8.06
CA LYS A 178 49.18 14.50 -9.18
C LYS A 178 48.50 13.30 -9.84
N PHE A 179 49.25 12.23 -10.09
CA PHE A 179 48.73 10.99 -10.65
C PHE A 179 47.59 10.40 -9.80
N TYR A 180 47.77 10.30 -8.48
CA TYR A 180 46.73 9.80 -7.58
C TYR A 180 45.50 10.74 -7.51
N ARG A 181 45.68 12.06 -7.61
CA ARG A 181 44.55 12.99 -7.66
C ARG A 181 43.72 12.86 -8.93
N GLU A 182 44.35 12.55 -10.05
CA GLU A 182 43.68 12.48 -11.34
C GLU A 182 43.12 11.07 -11.64
N ASN A 183 43.74 10.01 -11.11
CA ASN A 183 43.43 8.63 -11.51
C ASN A 183 42.92 7.73 -10.38
N SER A 184 43.08 8.12 -9.11
CA SER A 184 42.78 7.23 -7.99
C SER A 184 41.62 7.76 -7.15
N ALA A 185 40.74 6.86 -6.71
CA ALA A 185 39.68 7.14 -5.76
C ALA A 185 39.86 6.24 -4.54
N MET A 186 39.74 6.80 -3.34
CA MET A 186 39.72 6.01 -2.11
C MET A 186 38.28 5.86 -1.66
N VAL A 187 37.83 4.62 -1.43
CA VAL A 187 36.46 4.33 -1.02
C VAL A 187 36.49 3.65 0.34
N GLU A 188 35.72 4.22 1.27
CA GLU A 188 35.51 3.67 2.59
C GLU A 188 34.01 3.38 2.78
N VAL A 189 33.68 2.17 3.20
CA VAL A 189 32.30 1.75 3.47
C VAL A 189 32.26 1.23 4.90
N TYR A 190 31.42 1.83 5.73
CA TYR A 190 31.31 1.47 7.15
C TYR A 190 29.86 1.54 7.63
N TYR A 191 29.53 0.81 8.68
CA TYR A 191 28.24 0.94 9.35
C TYR A 191 28.26 2.14 10.29
N GLU A 192 27.30 3.05 10.18
CA GLU A 192 27.19 4.16 11.13
C GLU A 192 26.82 3.68 12.53
N GLN A 193 26.01 2.63 12.60
CA GLN A 193 25.56 2.00 13.83
C GLN A 193 25.49 0.49 13.64
N LEU A 194 25.75 -0.27 14.71
CA LEU A 194 25.72 -1.74 14.72
C LEU A 194 24.30 -2.33 14.91
N ASN A 195 23.29 -1.47 15.06
CA ASN A 195 21.87 -1.86 15.10
C ASN A 195 21.25 -1.77 13.70
N TYR A 196 20.05 -2.33 13.56
CA TYR A 196 19.23 -2.19 12.37
C TYR A 196 17.82 -1.76 12.79
N GLU A 197 17.11 -1.08 11.89
CA GLU A 197 15.73 -0.69 12.10
C GLU A 197 14.80 -1.71 11.42
N LEU A 198 13.79 -2.19 12.14
CA LEU A 198 12.77 -3.10 11.61
C LEU A 198 11.45 -2.36 11.46
N LEU A 199 11.02 -2.13 10.22
CA LEU A 199 9.73 -1.55 9.88
C LEU A 199 8.77 -2.69 9.52
N LYS A 200 7.96 -3.09 10.49
CA LYS A 200 7.02 -4.21 10.35
C LYS A 200 5.57 -3.73 10.35
N GLU A 201 4.84 -4.04 9.28
CA GLU A 201 3.40 -3.87 9.21
C GLU A 201 2.70 -4.98 10.01
N SER A 202 1.73 -4.58 10.82
CA SER A 202 0.85 -5.48 11.58
C SER A 202 -0.60 -5.13 11.30
N GLU A 203 -1.48 -6.13 11.41
CA GLU A 203 -2.92 -5.89 11.28
C GLU A 203 -3.36 -4.86 12.33
N ALA A 204 -4.04 -3.80 11.89
CA ALA A 204 -4.53 -2.77 12.82
C ALA A 204 -5.65 -3.32 13.73
N TYR A 205 -6.39 -4.31 13.24
CA TYR A 205 -7.54 -4.86 13.94
C TYR A 205 -7.73 -6.34 13.60
N GLY A 206 -7.48 -7.20 14.60
CA GLY A 206 -7.66 -8.65 14.48
C GLY A 206 -9.10 -9.08 14.78
N LEU A 207 -9.44 -10.31 14.38
CA LEU A 207 -10.77 -10.90 14.61
C LEU A 207 -11.14 -10.96 16.10
N VAL A 208 -10.16 -11.20 16.97
CA VAL A 208 -10.38 -11.27 18.42
C VAL A 208 -10.80 -9.90 18.97
N ASN A 209 -10.18 -8.82 18.51
CA ASN A 209 -10.55 -7.46 18.91
C ASN A 209 -11.96 -7.13 18.40
N LEU A 210 -12.30 -7.55 17.18
CA LEU A 210 -13.67 -7.40 16.64
C LEU A 210 -14.71 -8.08 17.52
N LEU A 211 -14.46 -9.33 17.92
CA LEU A 211 -15.38 -10.08 18.77
C LEU A 211 -15.44 -9.50 20.19
N ALA A 212 -14.33 -9.01 20.71
CA ALA A 212 -14.28 -8.35 22.01
C ALA A 212 -15.11 -7.06 22.01
N ASP A 213 -15.01 -6.24 20.97
CA ASP A 213 -15.77 -4.98 20.87
C ASP A 213 -17.26 -5.25 20.61
N VAL A 214 -17.60 -6.21 19.74
CA VAL A 214 -19.00 -6.64 19.55
C VAL A 214 -19.58 -7.20 20.84
N GLY A 215 -18.84 -8.07 21.54
CA GLY A 215 -19.24 -8.64 22.83
C GLY A 215 -19.35 -7.56 23.91
N GLY A 216 -18.45 -6.59 23.92
CA GLY A 216 -18.48 -5.45 24.83
C GLY A 216 -19.68 -4.55 24.61
N HIS A 217 -20.00 -4.23 23.35
CA HIS A 217 -21.19 -3.48 23.01
C HIS A 217 -22.46 -4.25 23.39
N LEU A 218 -22.60 -5.51 22.99
CA LEU A 218 -23.77 -6.32 23.33
C LEU A 218 -23.94 -6.48 24.85
N GLY A 219 -22.84 -6.73 25.56
CA GLY A 219 -22.81 -6.80 27.02
C GLY A 219 -23.24 -5.49 27.69
N LEU A 220 -22.82 -4.33 27.14
CA LEU A 220 -23.24 -3.02 27.64
C LEU A 220 -24.74 -2.77 27.44
N TRP A 221 -25.28 -3.07 26.25
CA TRP A 221 -26.71 -2.92 25.97
C TRP A 221 -27.56 -3.85 26.84
N MET A 222 -27.18 -5.13 26.94
CA MET A 222 -27.88 -6.09 27.80
C MET A 222 -27.76 -5.74 29.29
N GLY A 223 -26.57 -5.33 29.75
CA GLY A 223 -26.33 -4.91 31.12
C GLY A 223 -27.16 -3.69 31.51
N THR A 224 -27.26 -2.69 30.62
CA THR A 224 -28.06 -1.49 30.86
C THR A 224 -29.55 -1.81 31.00
N THR A 225 -30.09 -2.68 30.14
CA THR A 225 -31.50 -3.11 30.25
C THR A 225 -31.78 -3.87 31.54
N ALA A 226 -30.88 -4.76 31.96
CA ALA A 226 -31.03 -5.51 33.21
C ALA A 226 -30.97 -4.61 34.46
N VAL A 227 -30.04 -3.65 34.49
CA VAL A 227 -29.94 -2.67 35.59
C VAL A 227 -31.16 -1.76 35.62
N LEU A 228 -31.62 -1.23 34.47
CA LEU A 228 -32.83 -0.41 34.42
C LEU A 228 -34.04 -1.19 34.92
N ASN A 229 -34.26 -2.42 34.43
CA ASN A 229 -35.40 -3.23 34.83
C ASN A 229 -35.35 -3.60 36.32
N CYS A 230 -34.17 -3.93 36.85
CA CYS A 230 -33.97 -4.20 38.27
C CYS A 230 -34.25 -2.96 39.13
N CYS A 231 -33.76 -1.78 38.74
CA CYS A 231 -34.03 -0.51 39.42
C CYS A 231 -35.51 -0.11 39.38
N PHE A 232 -36.19 -0.31 38.24
CA PHE A 232 -37.63 -0.09 38.14
C PHE A 232 -38.41 -1.05 39.04
N ASN A 233 -38.04 -2.33 39.09
CA ASN A 233 -38.75 -3.33 39.91
C ASN A 233 -38.55 -3.10 41.43
N LYS A 234 -37.42 -2.51 41.83
CA LYS A 234 -37.15 -2.12 43.24
C LYS A 234 -37.85 -0.83 43.66
N SER A 235 -38.38 -0.07 42.70
CA SER A 235 -39.13 1.19 42.91
C SER A 235 -40.66 1.00 42.89
N SER A 236 -41.14 -0.25 42.96
CA SER A 236 -42.56 -0.65 43.00
C SER A 236 -43.27 -0.32 44.33
N LYS A 237 -43.10 0.92 44.81
CA LYS A 237 -44.05 1.62 45.68
C LYS A 237 -44.49 3.00 45.14
N LEU A 238 -44.33 3.26 43.83
CA LEU A 238 -45.05 4.37 43.18
C LEU A 238 -45.43 3.97 41.75
N GLY A 239 -46.71 4.14 41.42
CA GLY A 239 -47.40 3.51 40.30
C GLY A 239 -46.94 3.89 38.89
N PRO A 240 -47.47 3.21 37.85
CA PRO A 240 -47.05 3.37 36.47
C PRO A 240 -47.74 4.58 35.84
N SER A 241 -47.11 5.74 35.93
CA SER A 241 -47.40 6.86 35.04
C SER A 241 -46.20 7.81 35.07
N LEU A 242 -45.71 8.17 33.87
CA LEU A 242 -44.61 9.10 33.60
C LEU A 242 -43.24 8.42 33.46
N PHE A 243 -42.51 8.84 32.41
CA PHE A 243 -41.18 8.38 31.96
C PHE A 243 -41.14 7.20 30.97
N TYR A 244 -41.79 7.36 29.82
CA TYR A 244 -41.34 6.66 28.59
C TYR A 244 -41.15 7.57 27.37
N ASN A 245 -41.24 8.90 27.51
CA ASN A 245 -41.24 9.81 26.36
C ASN A 245 -40.14 10.87 26.34
N GLU A 246 -39.03 10.72 27.07
CA GLU A 246 -38.03 11.80 27.14
C GLU A 246 -36.56 11.37 27.03
N LEU A 247 -36.27 10.32 26.25
CA LEU A 247 -34.86 9.93 26.00
C LEU A 247 -34.52 9.48 24.57
N ILE A 248 -35.42 9.71 23.61
CA ILE A 248 -35.04 9.64 22.19
C ILE A 248 -35.45 10.95 21.56
N LEU A 249 -34.45 11.81 21.30
CA LEU A 249 -34.35 12.80 20.21
C LEU A 249 -33.50 13.99 20.67
N HIS A 250 -32.18 13.80 20.73
CA HIS A 250 -31.29 14.91 20.37
C HIS A 250 -31.45 15.12 18.85
N LYS A 251 -32.52 15.84 18.45
CA LYS A 251 -32.73 16.28 17.07
C LYS A 251 -31.61 17.24 16.70
N SER A 252 -30.69 16.79 15.86
CA SER A 252 -30.02 17.69 14.93
C SER A 252 -31.07 18.13 13.89
N PRO A 253 -31.40 19.42 13.78
CA PRO A 253 -32.54 19.88 12.99
C PRO A 253 -32.11 20.18 11.55
N HIS A 254 -31.42 19.26 10.88
CA HIS A 254 -31.25 19.38 9.43
C HIS A 254 -31.28 18.00 8.80
N ILE A 255 -32.24 17.84 7.88
CA ILE A 255 -32.48 16.67 7.02
C ILE A 255 -33.35 15.56 7.68
N LYS A 256 -34.61 15.87 8.04
CA LYS A 256 -35.67 14.86 7.99
C LYS A 256 -36.22 14.82 6.56
N SER A 257 -35.78 13.85 5.77
CA SER A 257 -36.39 13.62 4.45
C SER A 257 -37.77 13.00 4.60
N THR A 258 -38.70 13.31 3.69
CA THR A 258 -40.07 12.75 3.66
C THR A 258 -40.06 11.22 3.67
N SER A 259 -39.00 10.60 3.13
CA SER A 259 -38.82 9.15 3.10
C SER A 259 -38.57 8.54 4.50
N SER A 260 -37.86 9.22 5.38
CA SER A 260 -37.58 8.74 6.75
C SER A 260 -38.85 8.72 7.61
N ALA A 261 -39.68 9.76 7.51
CA ALA A 261 -40.94 9.84 8.25
C ALA A 261 -41.96 8.79 7.79
N ASN A 262 -41.97 8.49 6.48
CA ASN A 262 -42.84 7.44 5.92
C ASN A 262 -42.39 6.02 6.32
N LEU A 263 -41.08 5.81 6.48
CA LEU A 263 -40.52 4.54 6.95
C LEU A 263 -40.82 4.30 8.44
N GLU A 264 -40.66 5.34 9.28
CA GLU A 264 -41.05 5.30 10.69
C GLU A 264 -42.53 4.90 10.85
N ARG A 265 -43.42 5.54 10.08
CA ARG A 265 -44.85 5.21 10.09
C ARG A 265 -45.14 3.77 9.64
N LEU A 266 -44.40 3.25 8.65
CA LEU A 266 -44.53 1.87 8.19
C LEU A 266 -44.03 0.85 9.22
N LEU A 267 -42.97 1.19 9.98
CA LEU A 267 -42.47 0.36 11.06
C LEU A 267 -43.46 0.30 12.23
N ASP A 268 -44.13 1.41 12.53
CA ASP A 268 -45.22 1.43 13.52
C ASP A 268 -46.42 0.58 13.06
N GLU A 269 -46.81 0.68 11.78
CA GLU A 269 -47.86 -0.18 11.20
C GLU A 269 -47.49 -1.68 11.24
N VAL A 270 -46.21 -2.03 11.11
CA VAL A 270 -45.73 -3.42 11.23
C VAL A 270 -45.71 -3.89 12.69
N ARG A 271 -45.39 -2.99 13.63
CA ARG A 271 -45.36 -3.29 15.06
C ARG A 271 -46.77 -3.56 15.62
N GLU A 272 -47.79 -2.92 15.06
CA GLU A 272 -49.21 -3.14 15.41
C GLU A 272 -49.83 -4.38 14.72
N MET A 273 -49.08 -5.11 13.87
CA MET A 273 -49.57 -6.38 13.33
C MET A 273 -49.46 -7.47 14.40
N ASP A 274 -50.62 -7.96 14.87
CA ASP A 274 -50.69 -9.04 15.84
C ASP A 274 -50.37 -10.40 15.19
N VAL A 275 -49.13 -10.87 15.37
CA VAL A 275 -48.62 -12.17 14.85
C VAL A 275 -48.79 -13.31 15.87
N THR A 276 -49.61 -13.12 16.90
CA THR A 276 -49.90 -14.17 17.88
C THR A 276 -50.62 -15.37 17.26
N GLN A 277 -50.44 -16.55 17.89
CA GLN A 277 -51.06 -17.81 17.46
C GLN A 277 -52.59 -17.69 17.48
N LEU A 278 -53.21 -18.10 16.38
CA LEU A 278 -54.67 -18.12 16.22
C LEU A 278 -55.30 -19.26 17.03
N ASP A 279 -56.46 -18.98 17.61
CA ASP A 279 -57.15 -19.83 18.57
C ASP A 279 -57.52 -21.21 17.99
N GLN A 280 -57.36 -22.27 18.79
CA GLN A 280 -57.41 -23.68 18.38
C GLN A 280 -58.84 -24.21 18.14
N GLN A 281 -59.86 -23.35 18.08
CA GLN A 281 -61.27 -23.74 17.93
C GLN A 281 -61.91 -23.39 16.58
N LEU A 282 -61.17 -22.90 15.57
CA LEU A 282 -61.71 -22.60 14.23
C LEU A 282 -61.65 -23.81 13.27
N THR A 283 -62.57 -23.83 12.28
CA THR A 283 -62.57 -24.87 11.24
C THR A 283 -61.41 -24.68 10.24
N VAL A 284 -60.96 -25.76 9.60
CA VAL A 284 -59.74 -25.76 8.75
C VAL A 284 -59.84 -24.80 7.56
N GLU A 285 -61.04 -24.60 6.99
CA GLU A 285 -61.25 -23.68 5.87
C GLU A 285 -61.17 -22.21 6.28
N GLU A 286 -61.72 -21.84 7.44
CA GLU A 286 -61.65 -20.48 8.00
C GLU A 286 -60.21 -20.11 8.37
N LEU A 287 -59.48 -21.07 8.95
CA LEU A 287 -58.07 -20.90 9.29
C LEU A 287 -57.22 -20.65 8.04
N CYS A 288 -57.44 -21.42 6.96
CA CYS A 288 -56.73 -21.25 5.69
C CYS A 288 -57.01 -19.89 5.02
N GLN A 289 -58.26 -19.40 5.07
CA GLN A 289 -58.58 -18.06 4.56
C GLN A 289 -57.90 -16.95 5.35
N GLN A 290 -57.82 -17.10 6.68
CA GLN A 290 -57.21 -16.11 7.57
C GLN A 290 -55.67 -16.08 7.45
N TYR A 291 -55.02 -17.24 7.29
CA TYR A 291 -53.60 -17.29 6.95
C TYR A 291 -53.31 -16.68 5.58
N GLY A 292 -54.17 -16.94 4.59
CA GLY A 292 -54.03 -16.40 3.23
C GLY A 292 -54.21 -14.88 3.14
N SER A 293 -55.03 -14.27 4.00
CA SER A 293 -55.19 -12.81 4.06
C SER A 293 -54.03 -12.14 4.81
N ARG A 294 -53.58 -12.73 5.94
CA ARG A 294 -52.40 -12.27 6.68
C ARG A 294 -51.13 -12.35 5.84
N ALA A 295 -50.91 -13.44 5.11
CA ALA A 295 -49.76 -13.59 4.22
C ALA A 295 -49.74 -12.54 3.09
N ARG A 296 -50.90 -12.20 2.52
CA ARG A 296 -51.02 -11.12 1.53
C ARG A 296 -50.70 -9.75 2.12
N SER A 297 -51.21 -9.46 3.32
CA SER A 297 -50.95 -8.20 4.01
C SER A 297 -49.45 -8.04 4.34
N ILE A 298 -48.82 -9.09 4.89
CA ILE A 298 -47.38 -9.10 5.20
C ILE A 298 -46.56 -8.91 3.93
N LYS A 299 -46.87 -9.64 2.85
CA LYS A 299 -46.15 -9.52 1.58
C LYS A 299 -46.24 -8.11 0.97
N GLU A 300 -47.40 -7.46 1.08
CA GLU A 300 -47.57 -6.09 0.62
C GLU A 300 -46.74 -5.09 1.44
N LYS A 301 -46.75 -5.23 2.78
CA LYS A 301 -45.95 -4.37 3.67
C LYS A 301 -44.45 -4.58 3.45
N LEU A 302 -44.01 -5.81 3.20
CA LEU A 302 -42.61 -6.16 2.93
C LEU A 302 -42.11 -5.53 1.61
N MET A 303 -42.91 -5.60 0.54
CA MET A 303 -42.58 -4.92 -0.73
C MET A 303 -42.47 -3.40 -0.59
N ARG A 304 -43.31 -2.78 0.28
CA ARG A 304 -43.21 -1.34 0.54
C ARG A 304 -41.92 -1.00 1.29
N LEU A 305 -41.55 -1.81 2.29
CA LEU A 305 -40.30 -1.69 3.05
C LEU A 305 -39.06 -1.77 2.14
N GLU A 306 -38.98 -2.77 1.26
CA GLU A 306 -37.88 -2.93 0.31
C GLU A 306 -37.70 -1.71 -0.59
N ARG A 307 -38.81 -1.11 -1.05
CA ARG A 307 -38.78 0.10 -1.87
C ARG A 307 -38.22 1.31 -1.12
N TYR A 308 -38.55 1.48 0.16
CA TYR A 308 -38.02 2.57 0.98
C TYR A 308 -36.54 2.37 1.32
N VAL A 309 -36.12 1.14 1.64
CA VAL A 309 -34.71 0.79 1.89
C VAL A 309 -33.87 1.09 0.65
N GLY A 310 -34.28 0.66 -0.55
CA GLY A 310 -33.55 0.95 -1.78
C GLY A 310 -33.49 2.45 -2.13
N THR A 311 -34.46 3.25 -1.67
CA THR A 311 -34.41 4.71 -1.84
C THR A 311 -33.38 5.35 -0.88
N LEU A 312 -33.27 4.82 0.34
CA LEU A 312 -32.27 5.28 1.32
C LEU A 312 -30.84 4.89 0.92
N GLU A 313 -30.64 3.71 0.36
CA GLU A 313 -29.34 3.29 -0.18
C GLU A 313 -28.87 4.22 -1.29
N LYS A 314 -29.76 4.57 -2.24
CA LYS A 314 -29.44 5.55 -3.29
C LYS A 314 -29.09 6.95 -2.75
N ILE A 315 -29.71 7.35 -1.64
CA ILE A 315 -29.39 8.63 -0.98
C ILE A 315 -28.03 8.54 -0.28
N LYS A 316 -27.71 7.39 0.34
CA LYS A 316 -26.41 7.11 0.95
C LYS A 316 -25.29 7.22 -0.08
N ASP A 317 -25.45 6.58 -1.24
CA ASP A 317 -24.42 6.55 -2.28
C ASP A 317 -24.16 7.96 -2.86
N LYS A 318 -25.22 8.74 -3.09
CA LYS A 318 -25.09 10.16 -3.50
C LYS A 318 -24.37 11.02 -2.45
N TRP A 319 -24.59 10.75 -1.17
CA TRP A 319 -23.89 11.45 -0.09
C TRP A 319 -22.41 11.08 -0.03
N VAL A 320 -22.06 9.81 -0.27
CA VAL A 320 -20.67 9.36 -0.34
C VAL A 320 -19.92 10.04 -1.48
N GLU A 321 -20.53 10.16 -2.66
CA GLU A 321 -19.96 10.89 -3.80
C GLU A 321 -19.73 12.38 -3.47
N HIS A 322 -20.68 13.04 -2.80
CA HIS A 322 -20.52 14.43 -2.38
C HIS A 322 -19.39 14.64 -1.37
N ILE A 323 -19.18 13.69 -0.44
CA ILE A 323 -18.07 13.76 0.53
C ILE A 323 -16.71 13.61 -0.17
N GLN A 324 -16.62 12.73 -1.18
CA GLN A 324 -15.38 12.53 -1.94
C GLN A 324 -14.99 13.74 -2.81
N LEU A 325 -15.97 14.58 -3.18
CA LEU A 325 -15.77 15.81 -3.96
C LEU A 325 -15.42 17.04 -3.10
N VAL A 326 -15.47 16.95 -1.76
CA VAL A 326 -15.05 18.06 -0.89
C VAL A 326 -13.51 18.12 -0.85
N PRO A 327 -12.86 19.19 -1.33
CA PRO A 327 -11.40 19.31 -1.23
C PRO A 327 -10.99 19.38 0.25
N LYS A 328 -10.00 18.54 0.64
CA LYS A 328 -9.33 18.64 1.95
C LYS A 328 -8.81 20.07 2.12
N SER A 329 -9.33 20.80 3.09
CA SER A 329 -8.94 22.19 3.31
C SER A 329 -7.50 22.28 3.79
N LYS A 330 -6.60 22.70 2.88
CA LYS A 330 -5.22 23.12 3.19
C LYS A 330 -5.13 24.33 4.14
N LYS A 331 -6.26 24.92 4.54
CA LYS A 331 -6.34 26.13 5.37
C LYS A 331 -6.00 25.94 6.86
N LYS A 332 -5.80 24.70 7.34
CA LYS A 332 -5.43 24.46 8.75
C LYS A 332 -3.92 24.33 8.98
N GLU A 333 -3.12 23.95 7.98
CA GLU A 333 -1.66 23.80 8.14
C GLU A 333 -0.93 25.16 8.14
N GLU A 334 -1.35 26.12 7.30
CA GLU A 334 -0.73 27.46 7.26
C GLU A 334 -0.86 28.23 8.61
N LYS A 335 -1.92 27.98 9.38
CA LYS A 335 -2.13 28.65 10.67
C LYS A 335 -1.21 28.12 11.78
N TYR A 336 -0.71 26.88 11.67
CA TYR A 336 0.25 26.34 12.64
C TYR A 336 1.70 26.70 12.29
N GLU A 337 2.01 26.94 11.01
CA GLU A 337 3.33 27.45 10.59
C GLU A 337 3.54 28.93 10.93
N GLU A 338 2.49 29.76 10.88
CA GLU A 338 2.56 31.17 11.35
C GLU A 338 2.76 31.27 12.88
N MET A 339 2.20 30.34 13.67
CA MET A 339 2.38 30.34 15.13
C MET A 339 3.74 29.80 15.58
N ALA A 340 4.46 29.04 14.74
CA ALA A 340 5.79 28.51 15.06
C ALA A 340 6.94 29.47 14.74
N ASN A 341 6.69 30.53 13.95
CA ASN A 341 7.70 31.49 13.52
C ASN A 341 7.68 32.83 14.29
N ASP A 342 6.69 33.06 15.16
CA ASP A 342 6.59 34.29 15.98
C ASP A 342 7.30 34.19 17.35
N ASP A 343 7.88 33.01 17.66
CA ASP A 343 8.64 32.74 18.89
C ASP A 343 10.18 32.67 18.65
N ARG A 344 10.73 33.38 17.65
CA ARG A 344 12.17 33.43 17.39
C ARG A 344 12.80 34.82 17.40
#